data_AF-A0A1C5NSH2-F1
#
_entry.id   AF-A0A1C5NSH2-F1
#
_cell.length_a   1.000
_cell.length_b   1.000
_cell.length_c   1.000
_cell.angle_alpha   90.00
_cell.angle_beta   90.00
_cell.angle_gamma   90.00
#
_symmetry.space_group_name_H-M   'P 1'
#
loop_
_entity.id
_entity.type
_entity.pdbx_description
1 polymer ?
#
loop_
_entity_poly.entity_id
_entity_poly.type
_entity_poly.pdbx_seq_one_letter_code
_entity_poly.pdbx_strand_id
1 'polypeptide(L)'
;MQNIVEFIKEEMSNRGMTYDLLAEKVGTTRQNLWMKLNKNTRPNFETVRKILTALDYDLVVEKKKDAADPGEKEIAVFFASIDEEQVSYECIQALFIIMGYSLKLKTHKIEQNVKEGIDNY
;
A
#
# COMPACT_ATOMS: atom_id res chain seq x y z
N MET A 1 7.59 3.07 -13.89
CA MET A 1 6.77 2.59 -12.75
C MET A 1 6.64 3.77 -11.82
N GLN A 2 5.42 4.25 -11.55
CA GLN A 2 5.20 5.43 -10.71
C GLN A 2 5.74 5.17 -9.30
N ASN A 3 6.40 6.16 -8.70
CA ASN A 3 6.91 6.02 -7.33
C ASN A 3 5.73 5.83 -6.37
N ILE A 4 5.81 4.90 -5.41
CA ILE A 4 4.69 4.64 -4.48
C ILE A 4 4.31 5.88 -3.65
N VAL A 5 5.29 6.75 -3.35
CA VAL A 5 5.07 8.01 -2.63
C VAL A 5 4.31 9.00 -3.51
N GLU A 6 4.60 9.06 -4.80
CA GLU A 6 3.86 9.90 -5.76
C GLU A 6 2.41 9.42 -5.87
N PHE A 7 2.22 8.11 -6.03
CA PHE A 7 0.89 7.50 -6.03
C PHE A 7 0.09 7.85 -4.77
N ILE A 8 0.69 7.72 -3.58
CA ILE A 8 0.04 8.06 -2.30
C ILE A 8 -0.39 9.53 -2.28
N LYS A 9 0.49 10.45 -2.71
CA LYS A 9 0.19 11.89 -2.72
C LYS A 9 -0.92 12.25 -3.70
N GLU A 10 -0.89 11.67 -4.90
CA GLU A 10 -1.94 11.85 -5.89
C GLU A 10 -3.28 11.32 -5.37
N GLU A 11 -3.28 10.14 -4.75
CA GLU A 11 -4.51 9.55 -4.22
C GLU A 11 -5.09 10.35 -3.05
N MET A 12 -4.24 10.89 -2.17
CA MET A 12 -4.67 11.86 -1.16
C MET A 12 -5.33 13.08 -1.80
N SER A 13 -4.67 13.66 -2.81
CA SER A 13 -5.16 14.85 -3.52
C SER A 13 -6.49 14.58 -4.21
N ASN A 14 -6.62 13.46 -4.92
CA ASN A 14 -7.85 13.04 -5.62
C ASN A 14 -9.03 12.85 -4.65
N ARG A 15 -8.75 12.47 -3.40
CA ARG A 15 -9.75 12.29 -2.34
C ARG A 15 -10.01 13.55 -1.51
N GLY A 16 -9.32 14.66 -1.79
CA GLY A 16 -9.36 15.86 -0.96
C GLY A 16 -8.89 15.62 0.49
N MET A 17 -8.05 14.60 0.70
CA MET A 17 -7.59 14.19 2.03
C MET A 17 -6.39 15.03 2.47
N THR A 18 -6.48 15.61 3.66
CA THR A 18 -5.36 16.35 4.26
C THR A 18 -4.34 15.41 4.90
N TYR A 19 -3.11 15.91 5.13
CA TYR A 19 -2.12 15.19 5.92
C TYR A 19 -2.58 14.91 7.35
N ASP A 20 -3.41 15.78 7.94
CA ASP A 20 -3.94 15.55 9.30
C ASP A 20 -4.87 14.33 9.31
N LEU A 21 -5.83 14.30 8.36
CA LEU A 21 -6.80 13.21 8.25
C LEU A 21 -6.13 11.86 7.96
N LEU A 22 -5.16 11.84 7.05
CA LEU A 22 -4.42 10.60 6.77
C LEU A 22 -3.57 10.17 7.96
N ALA A 23 -2.89 11.12 8.63
CA ALA A 23 -2.05 10.80 9.77
C ALA A 23 -2.87 10.18 10.92
N GLU A 24 -4.06 10.71 11.17
CA GLU A 24 -5.03 10.16 12.13
C GLU A 24 -5.39 8.71 11.78
N LYS A 25 -5.79 8.44 10.53
CA LYS A 25 -6.12 7.09 10.06
C LYS A 25 -4.95 6.10 10.13
N VAL A 26 -3.73 6.58 9.90
CA VAL A 26 -2.50 5.77 9.99
C VAL A 26 -2.05 5.55 11.44
N GLY A 27 -2.54 6.35 12.39
CA GLY A 27 -2.11 6.33 13.79
C GLY A 27 -0.74 6.99 14.01
N THR A 28 -0.46 8.09 13.31
CA THR A 28 0.82 8.84 13.40
C THR A 28 0.58 10.34 13.48
N THR A 29 1.64 11.14 13.66
CA THR A 29 1.52 12.60 13.62
C THR A 29 1.60 13.13 12.19
N ARG A 30 0.92 14.26 11.92
CA ARG A 30 1.01 15.00 10.65
C ARG A 30 2.46 15.25 10.23
N GLN A 31 3.30 15.70 11.16
CA GLN A 31 4.71 15.98 10.89
C GLN A 31 5.47 14.72 10.48
N ASN A 32 5.27 13.59 11.18
CA ASN A 32 5.91 12.33 10.84
C ASN A 32 5.48 11.82 9.45
N LEU A 33 4.17 11.87 9.16
CA LEU A 33 3.65 11.52 7.84
C LEU A 33 4.24 12.42 6.74
N TRP A 34 4.27 13.73 6.97
CA TRP A 34 4.85 14.67 6.02
C TRP A 34 6.34 14.39 5.77
N MET A 35 7.12 14.13 6.83
CA MET A 35 8.54 13.77 6.69
C MET A 35 8.72 12.48 5.88
N LYS A 36 7.91 11.46 6.15
CA LYS A 36 7.93 10.17 5.44
C LYS A 36 7.56 10.28 3.96
N LEU A 37 6.69 11.22 3.59
CA LEU A 37 6.27 11.40 2.20
C LEU A 37 7.08 12.47 1.43
N ASN A 38 7.75 13.40 2.11
CA ASN A 38 8.40 14.54 1.45
C ASN A 38 9.91 14.64 1.68
N LYS A 39 10.45 14.12 2.79
CA LYS A 39 11.90 14.14 3.08
C LYS A 39 12.56 12.78 2.98
N ASN A 40 11.92 11.73 3.51
CA ASN A 40 12.40 10.36 3.39
C ASN A 40 11.86 9.76 2.10
N THR A 41 12.59 9.90 1.00
CA THR A 41 12.16 9.42 -0.32
C THR A 41 11.99 7.90 -0.42
N ARG A 42 12.41 7.15 0.60
CA ARG A 42 12.32 5.68 0.67
C ARG A 42 11.65 5.22 1.98
N PRO A 43 10.34 5.36 2.13
CA PRO A 43 9.64 4.82 3.30
C PRO A 43 9.78 3.30 3.37
N ASN A 44 9.79 2.76 4.60
CA ASN A 44 9.80 1.32 4.82
C ASN A 44 8.47 0.67 4.41
N PHE A 45 8.52 -0.63 4.15
CA PHE A 45 7.41 -1.42 3.64
C PHE A 45 6.19 -1.37 4.56
N GLU A 46 6.40 -1.53 5.87
CA GLU A 46 5.35 -1.42 6.89
C GLU A 46 4.61 -0.08 6.81
N THR A 47 5.36 1.03 6.77
CA THR A 47 4.83 2.39 6.67
C THR A 47 3.97 2.55 5.42
N VAL A 48 4.47 2.08 4.29
CA VAL A 48 3.72 2.14 3.03
C VAL A 48 2.42 1.35 3.13
N ARG A 49 2.45 0.12 3.67
CA ARG A 49 1.23 -0.69 3.85
C ARG A 49 0.22 -0.01 4.76
N LYS A 50 0.63 0.53 5.92
CA LYS A 50 -0.28 1.26 6.81
C LYS A 50 -0.93 2.46 6.14
N ILE A 51 -0.18 3.21 5.33
CA ILE A 51 -0.71 4.34 4.56
C ILE A 51 -1.71 3.87 3.49
N LEU A 52 -1.39 2.81 2.76
CA LEU A 52 -2.28 2.23 1.75
C LEU A 52 -3.58 1.71 2.38
N THR A 53 -3.50 1.00 3.50
CA THR A 53 -4.69 0.54 4.25
C THR A 53 -5.54 1.71 4.72
N ALA A 54 -4.93 2.79 5.22
CA ALA A 54 -5.65 4.02 5.58
C ALA A 54 -6.33 4.72 4.38
N LEU A 55 -5.84 4.46 3.16
CA LEU A 55 -6.42 4.87 1.89
C LEU A 55 -7.34 3.78 1.27
N ASP A 56 -7.76 2.78 2.03
CA ASP A 56 -8.63 1.69 1.58
C ASP A 56 -8.05 0.89 0.40
N TYR A 57 -6.73 0.70 0.40
CA TYR A 57 -6.01 -0.18 -0.49
C TYR A 57 -5.39 -1.36 0.26
N ASP A 58 -5.54 -2.53 -0.32
CA ASP A 58 -4.77 -3.72 0.05
C ASP A 58 -3.59 -3.87 -0.90
N LEU A 59 -2.42 -4.11 -0.31
CA LEU A 59 -1.22 -4.50 -1.04
C LEU A 59 -1.18 -6.03 -1.14
N VAL A 60 -1.43 -6.56 -2.33
CA VAL A 60 -1.49 -7.99 -2.59
C VAL A 60 -0.29 -8.46 -3.42
N VAL A 61 0.14 -9.69 -3.19
CA VAL A 61 1.18 -10.34 -4.00
C VAL A 61 0.51 -11.15 -5.11
N GLU A 62 0.88 -10.88 -6.35
CA GLU A 62 0.43 -11.65 -7.52
C GLU A 62 1.61 -12.37 -8.15
N LYS A 63 1.43 -13.66 -8.46
CA LYS A 63 2.40 -14.45 -9.21
C LYS A 63 2.41 -14.06 -10.68
N LYS A 64 3.61 -13.94 -11.25
CA LYS A 64 3.79 -13.93 -12.70
C LYS A 64 3.62 -15.35 -13.22
N LYS A 65 3.37 -15.47 -14.53
CA LYS A 65 3.19 -16.75 -15.20
C LYS A 65 4.35 -17.69 -14.84
N ASP A 66 4.01 -18.93 -14.49
CA ASP A 66 4.94 -20.01 -14.14
C ASP A 66 5.63 -19.93 -12.76
N ALA A 67 5.35 -18.91 -11.93
CA ALA A 67 5.79 -18.91 -10.54
C ALA A 67 4.90 -19.81 -9.65
N ALA A 68 5.51 -20.45 -8.65
CA ALA A 68 4.78 -21.19 -7.63
C ALA A 68 3.84 -20.26 -6.87
N ASP A 69 2.71 -20.79 -6.40
CA ASP A 69 1.88 -20.04 -5.47
C ASP A 69 2.57 -20.05 -4.09
N PRO A 70 2.99 -18.90 -3.55
CA PRO A 70 3.66 -18.87 -2.26
C PRO A 70 2.71 -19.22 -1.12
N GLY A 71 1.39 -19.10 -1.30
CA GLY A 71 0.41 -19.26 -0.23
C GLY A 71 0.24 -17.99 0.61
N GLU A 72 -0.99 -17.69 1.02
CA GLU A 72 -1.32 -16.47 1.78
C GLU A 72 -0.61 -16.43 3.15
N LYS A 73 -0.46 -17.58 3.80
CA LYS A 73 0.15 -17.69 5.12
C LYS A 73 1.64 -17.38 5.08
N GLU A 74 2.33 -17.88 4.08
CA GLU A 74 3.76 -17.67 3.86
C GLU A 74 4.03 -16.20 3.51
N ILE A 75 3.18 -15.57 2.70
CA ILE A 75 3.24 -14.13 2.44
C ILE A 75 3.07 -13.34 3.73
N ALA A 76 2.09 -13.70 4.57
CA ALA A 76 1.85 -13.01 5.84
C ALA A 76 3.05 -13.13 6.80
N VAL A 77 3.66 -14.32 6.90
CA VAL A 77 4.88 -14.55 7.69
C VAL A 77 6.03 -13.70 7.15
N PHE A 78 6.22 -13.67 5.82
CA PHE A 78 7.26 -12.87 5.19
C PHE A 78 7.08 -11.36 5.44
N PHE A 79 5.86 -10.86 5.34
CA PHE A 79 5.56 -9.46 5.66
C PHE A 79 5.85 -9.11 7.11
N ALA A 80 5.50 -9.99 8.06
CA ALA A 80 5.80 -9.79 9.47
C ALA A 80 7.33 -9.70 9.71
N SER A 81 8.11 -10.58 9.08
CA SER A 81 9.58 -10.54 9.20
C SER A 81 10.19 -9.26 8.58
N ILE A 82 9.64 -8.76 7.47
CA ILE A 82 10.11 -7.51 6.84
C ILE A 82 9.83 -6.29 7.71
N ASP A 83 8.68 -6.26 8.38
CA ASP A 83 8.30 -5.13 9.22
C ASP A 83 9.30 -4.92 10.37
N GLU A 84 9.80 -6.01 10.96
CA GLU A 84 10.83 -5.96 12.01
C GLU A 84 12.14 -5.36 11.49
N GLU A 85 12.53 -5.69 10.26
CA GLU A 85 13.78 -5.26 9.62
C GLU A 85 13.71 -3.84 9.01
N GLN A 86 12.53 -3.19 9.04
CA GLN A 86 12.32 -1.83 8.54
C GLN A 86 12.81 -1.59 7.10
N VAL A 87 12.72 -2.62 6.25
CA VAL A 87 13.23 -2.60 4.86
C VAL A 87 12.40 -1.63 4.00
N SER A 88 13.07 -0.90 3.09
CA SER A 88 12.39 0.02 2.15
C SER A 88 11.40 -0.70 1.22
N TYR A 89 10.27 -0.06 0.92
CA TYR A 89 9.27 -0.61 -0.02
C TYR A 89 9.86 -0.93 -1.39
N GLU A 90 10.71 -0.04 -1.92
CA GLU A 90 11.37 -0.23 -3.22
C GLU A 90 12.23 -1.49 -3.26
N CYS A 91 12.94 -1.79 -2.16
CA CYS A 91 13.74 -3.01 -2.04
C CYS A 91 12.85 -4.26 -2.06
N ILE A 92 11.77 -4.27 -1.27
CA ILE A 92 10.83 -5.40 -1.24
C ILE A 92 10.17 -5.61 -2.60
N GLN A 93 9.77 -4.51 -3.27
CA GLN A 93 9.21 -4.57 -4.62
C GLN A 93 10.22 -5.18 -5.62
N ALA A 94 11.49 -4.80 -5.55
CA ALA A 94 12.54 -5.36 -6.39
C ALA A 94 12.75 -6.87 -6.13
N LEU A 95 12.74 -7.29 -4.86
CA LEU A 95 12.87 -8.71 -4.48
C LEU A 95 11.71 -9.55 -5.03
N PHE A 96 10.46 -9.10 -4.86
CA PHE A 96 9.30 -9.79 -5.44
C PHE A 96 9.41 -9.90 -6.96
N ILE A 97 9.87 -8.85 -7.65
CA ILE A 97 10.06 -8.88 -9.11
C ILE A 97 11.04 -9.98 -9.53
N ILE A 98 12.17 -10.12 -8.83
CA ILE A 98 13.19 -11.15 -9.08
C ILE A 98 12.63 -12.55 -8.83
N MET A 99 11.83 -12.70 -7.76
CA MET A 99 11.18 -13.97 -7.40
C MET A 99 10.02 -14.36 -8.31
N GLY A 100 9.71 -13.58 -9.35
CA GLY A 100 8.60 -13.88 -10.26
C GLY A 100 7.24 -13.45 -9.74
N TYR A 101 7.18 -12.51 -8.81
CA TYR A 101 5.95 -11.94 -8.26
C TYR A 101 5.82 -10.44 -8.60
N SER A 102 4.68 -9.87 -8.27
CA SER A 102 4.44 -8.44 -8.30
C SER A 102 3.59 -8.00 -7.11
N LEU A 103 3.87 -6.80 -6.61
CA LEU A 103 3.00 -6.14 -5.64
C LEU A 103 1.94 -5.34 -6.37
N LYS A 104 0.68 -5.54 -6.02
CA LYS A 104 -0.48 -4.87 -6.64
C LYS A 104 -1.33 -4.19 -5.58
N LEU A 105 -1.93 -3.08 -5.98
CA LEU A 105 -2.87 -2.33 -5.15
C LEU A 105 -4.28 -2.74 -5.57
N LYS A 106 -5.07 -3.25 -4.63
CA LYS A 106 -6.50 -3.50 -4.81
C LYS A 106 -7.28 -2.51 -3.94
N THR A 107 -8.26 -1.83 -4.52
CA THR A 107 -9.09 -0.86 -3.79
C THR A 107 -10.45 -1.45 -3.46
N HIS A 108 -10.96 -1.11 -2.27
CA HIS A 108 -12.32 -1.46 -1.85
C HIS A 108 -13.40 -0.54 -2.45
N LYS A 109 -13.03 0.56 -3.12
CA LYS A 109 -13.98 1.55 -3.65
C LYS A 109 -14.84 1.07 -4.82
N ILE A 110 -14.41 0.04 -5.56
CA ILE A 110 -15.20 -0.48 -6.69
C ILE A 110 -16.47 -1.21 -6.19
N GLU A 111 -16.50 -1.71 -4.94
CA GLU A 111 -17.67 -2.42 -4.42
C GLU A 111 -18.76 -1.52 -3.85
N GLN A 112 -18.44 -0.29 -3.40
CA GLN A 112 -19.44 0.64 -2.86
C GLN A 112 -20.24 1.34 -3.97
N ASN A 113 -19.58 1.77 -5.06
CA ASN A 113 -20.28 2.39 -6.19
C ASN A 113 -21.16 1.40 -6.99
N VAL A 114 -20.92 0.09 -6.87
CA VAL A 114 -21.78 -0.95 -7.47
C VAL A 114 -22.95 -1.30 -6.56
N LYS A 115 -22.82 -1.21 -5.23
CA LYS A 115 -23.92 -1.44 -4.29
C LYS A 115 -24.89 -0.25 -4.21
N GLU A 116 -24.43 0.99 -4.36
CA GLU A 116 -25.30 2.17 -4.37
C GLU A 116 -26.07 2.37 -5.69
N GLY A 117 -25.70 1.64 -6.76
CA GLY A 117 -26.34 1.72 -8.06
C GLY A 117 -27.44 0.68 -8.34
N ILE A 118 -27.76 -0.21 -7.38
CA ILE A 118 -28.73 -1.31 -7.60
C ILE A 118 -30.08 -1.07 -6.91
N ASP A 119 -30.17 -0.18 -5.90
CA ASP A 119 -31.43 0.08 -5.17
C ASP A 119 -32.05 1.45 -5.48
N ASN A 120 -32.15 1.81 -6.77
CA ASN A 120 -33.03 2.89 -7.21
C ASN A 120 -33.82 2.43 -8.45
N TYR A 121 -34.82 1.59 -8.22
CA TYR A 121 -35.96 1.37 -9.14
C TYR A 121 -37.26 1.41 -8.35
#